data_AF-A0AA38RWV2-F1
#
_entry.id   AF-A0AA38RWV2-F1
#
_cell.length_a   1.000
_cell.length_b   1.000
_cell.length_c   1.000
_cell.angle_alpha   90.00
_cell.angle_beta   90.00
_cell.angle_gamma   90.00
#
_symmetry.space_group_name_H-M   'P 1'
#
loop_
_entity.id
_entity.type
_entity.pdbx_description
1 polymer ?
#
loop_
_entity_poly.entity_id
_entity_poly.type
_entity_poly.pdbx_seq_one_letter_code
_entity_poly.pdbx_strand_id
1 'polypeptide(L)'
;MPGWYWSNWYNVNAGVAVLSWSILAAYWDRFDLVQRLLIADFGVMNLHHWEEFGFPGGFPNMCNACRFHSDRPTHYPLNALAAAFGNNWFNYFVYLPPLFFPNVTWLTLCPLAFGLLEVLVHAIAFNALIKCFYNPGLATSVFGFLPIGVIYLKHAYTNNLLGVMDWVWAVTYAMTNYYVIFYTIGINIMGSKDTPYYFTKEEMERFNPSAWWPRPLLAFYREHWYNFTALAFVIGSFFMGFFGNLFSPIQTILIYNLLALFVHQVEEYLLPGGGPLIINAVLYGEKKDYDRYPGNKMSMVWVNTLAYPFYVAAIVYPDKIWLGLAQSFFGFIQVLGHCLQINIKGNMGYNPGVASALLLHMPIGIYYIAYVQEHHLIGSSDWFNSLGALVAAVVLIIPLPILAFRDRRSPYALSEKEMNRFNMLNKLKAMGCISKTE
;
A
#
# COMPACT_ATOMS: atom_id res chain seq x y z
N MET A 1 35.51 11.42 7.82
CA MET A 1 34.11 11.09 7.54
C MET A 1 33.75 11.69 6.19
N PRO A 2 33.02 10.97 5.32
CA PRO A 2 32.42 11.59 4.14
C PRO A 2 31.61 12.83 4.57
N GLY A 3 31.63 13.90 3.78
CA GLY A 3 30.81 15.08 4.07
C GLY A 3 29.33 14.71 4.17
N TRP A 4 28.56 15.40 5.04
CA TRP A 4 27.17 15.06 5.37
C TRP A 4 26.31 14.74 4.14
N TYR A 5 26.42 15.53 3.08
CA TYR A 5 25.66 15.34 1.84
C TYR A 5 25.91 13.96 1.21
N TRP A 6 27.17 13.52 1.13
CA TRP A 6 27.52 12.26 0.48
C TRP A 6 26.97 11.03 1.19
N SER A 7 26.69 11.14 2.49
CA SER A 7 26.05 10.08 3.28
C SER A 7 24.53 10.21 3.37
N ASN A 8 23.95 11.32 2.91
CA ASN A 8 22.53 11.65 3.09
C ASN A 8 21.83 12.15 1.82
N TRP A 9 22.47 12.07 0.64
CA TRP A 9 21.95 12.57 -0.62
C TRP A 9 20.56 11.99 -0.94
N TYR A 10 20.35 10.70 -0.67
CA TYR A 10 19.06 10.03 -0.86
C TYR A 10 17.93 10.62 0.00
N ASN A 11 18.23 11.21 1.18
CA ASN A 11 17.23 11.94 1.97
C ASN A 11 16.88 13.30 1.32
N VAL A 12 17.86 13.94 0.67
CA VAL A 12 17.61 15.15 -0.12
C VAL A 12 16.70 14.80 -1.32
N ASN A 13 16.97 13.69 -2.02
CA ASN A 13 16.10 13.20 -3.09
C ASN A 13 14.68 12.86 -2.57
N ALA A 14 14.52 12.26 -1.39
CA ALA A 14 13.19 12.10 -0.79
C ALA A 14 12.46 13.44 -0.63
N GLY A 15 13.16 14.49 -0.20
CA GLY A 15 12.61 15.86 -0.18
C GLY A 15 12.20 16.38 -1.56
N VAL A 16 13.00 16.10 -2.60
CA VAL A 16 12.68 16.45 -4.00
C VAL A 16 11.46 15.67 -4.51
N ALA A 17 11.29 14.40 -4.11
CA ALA A 17 10.11 13.62 -4.43
C ALA A 17 8.84 14.24 -3.84
N VAL A 18 8.89 14.59 -2.54
CA VAL A 18 7.79 15.28 -1.85
C VAL A 18 7.47 16.61 -2.51
N LEU A 19 8.49 17.41 -2.87
CA LEU A 19 8.28 18.68 -3.57
C LEU A 19 7.63 18.47 -4.95
N SER A 20 8.12 17.53 -5.75
CA SER A 20 7.59 17.21 -7.08
C SER A 20 6.10 16.84 -7.01
N TRP A 21 5.73 15.95 -6.07
CA TRP A 21 4.35 15.55 -5.90
C TRP A 21 3.47 16.62 -5.25
N SER A 22 4.03 17.49 -4.41
CA SER A 22 3.31 18.65 -3.88
C SER A 22 2.99 19.66 -4.98
N ILE A 23 3.91 19.89 -5.92
CA ILE A 23 3.68 20.72 -7.11
C ILE A 23 2.60 20.07 -8.00
N LEU A 24 2.72 18.77 -8.27
CA LEU A 24 1.74 18.05 -9.07
C LEU A 24 0.34 18.10 -8.44
N ALA A 25 0.25 17.96 -7.12
CA ALA A 25 -0.98 18.06 -6.34
C ALA A 25 -1.59 19.47 -6.41
N ALA A 26 -0.81 20.50 -6.10
CA ALA A 26 -1.28 21.88 -6.01
C ALA A 26 -1.66 22.49 -7.36
N TYR A 27 -1.03 22.01 -8.43
CA TYR A 27 -1.18 22.57 -9.78
C TYR A 27 -1.64 21.50 -10.79
N TRP A 28 -2.38 20.48 -10.34
CA TRP A 28 -2.84 19.37 -11.17
C TRP A 28 -3.45 19.83 -12.50
N ASP A 29 -4.41 20.75 -12.44
CA ASP A 29 -5.13 21.28 -13.60
C ASP A 29 -4.31 22.21 -14.50
N ARG A 30 -3.09 22.57 -14.10
CA ARG A 30 -2.17 23.40 -14.90
C ARG A 30 -1.28 22.57 -15.83
N PHE A 31 -1.16 21.28 -15.60
CA PHE A 31 -0.33 20.38 -16.40
C PHE A 31 -1.20 19.51 -17.30
N ASP A 32 -0.76 19.28 -18.53
CA ASP A 32 -1.36 18.25 -19.37
C ASP A 32 -1.02 16.84 -18.86
N LEU A 33 -1.64 15.80 -19.45
CA LEU A 33 -1.43 14.43 -18.99
C LEU A 33 0.04 13.99 -19.08
N VAL A 34 0.76 14.34 -20.15
CA VAL A 34 2.17 13.95 -20.32
C VAL A 34 3.03 14.62 -19.26
N GLN A 35 2.84 15.93 -19.04
CA GLN A 35 3.54 16.66 -17.98
C GLN A 35 3.24 16.09 -16.59
N ARG A 36 1.98 15.75 -16.28
CA ARG A 36 1.61 15.11 -15.00
C ARG A 36 2.37 13.80 -14.79
N LEU A 37 2.44 12.97 -15.83
CA LEU A 37 3.15 11.69 -15.78
C LEU A 37 4.66 11.90 -15.59
N LEU A 38 5.27 12.85 -16.31
CA LEU A 38 6.70 13.15 -16.17
C LEU A 38 7.05 13.72 -14.78
N ILE A 39 6.23 14.62 -14.23
CA ILE A 39 6.44 15.15 -12.86
C ILE A 39 6.29 14.02 -11.83
N ALA A 40 5.28 13.16 -12.01
CA ALA A 40 5.08 12.00 -11.15
C ALA A 40 6.29 11.06 -11.24
N ASP A 41 6.77 10.76 -12.45
CA ASP A 41 7.90 9.87 -12.74
C ASP A 41 9.22 10.40 -12.16
N PHE A 42 9.48 11.70 -12.31
CA PHE A 42 10.62 12.37 -11.67
C PHE A 42 10.54 12.27 -10.14
N GLY A 43 9.35 12.44 -9.56
CA GLY A 43 9.13 12.20 -8.13
C GLY A 43 9.40 10.75 -7.73
N VAL A 44 8.93 9.78 -8.53
CA VAL A 44 9.20 8.34 -8.31
C VAL A 44 10.69 8.04 -8.37
N MET A 45 11.43 8.55 -9.36
CA MET A 45 12.88 8.32 -9.47
C MET A 45 13.64 8.84 -8.24
N ASN A 46 13.25 10.01 -7.73
CA ASN A 46 13.84 10.53 -6.50
C ASN A 46 13.48 9.67 -5.26
N LEU A 47 12.25 9.14 -5.20
CA LEU A 47 11.87 8.19 -4.14
C LEU A 47 12.57 6.83 -4.32
N HIS A 48 12.83 6.41 -5.55
CA HIS A 48 13.51 5.16 -5.89
C HIS A 48 14.94 5.17 -5.34
N HIS A 49 15.68 6.27 -5.54
CA HIS A 49 16.98 6.46 -4.86
C HIS A 49 16.89 6.37 -3.34
N TRP A 50 15.81 6.92 -2.75
CA TRP A 50 15.59 6.81 -1.31
C TRP A 50 15.26 5.38 -0.88
N GLU A 51 14.53 4.62 -1.68
CA GLU A 51 14.25 3.22 -1.38
C GLU A 51 15.54 2.37 -1.41
N GLU A 52 16.36 2.57 -2.44
CA GLU A 52 17.61 1.83 -2.65
C GLU A 52 18.68 2.09 -1.59
N PHE A 53 18.83 3.35 -1.16
CA PHE A 53 19.90 3.76 -0.26
C PHE A 53 19.40 4.09 1.15
N GLY A 54 18.22 4.68 1.29
CA GLY A 54 17.64 5.16 2.55
C GLY A 54 16.86 4.11 3.33
N PHE A 55 15.66 3.75 2.85
CA PHE A 55 14.81 2.75 3.48
C PHE A 55 13.99 1.93 2.46
N PRO A 56 14.09 0.59 2.47
CA PRO A 56 14.87 -0.19 3.43
C PRO A 56 16.39 -0.11 3.22
N GLY A 57 16.86 0.51 2.13
CA GLY A 57 18.28 0.71 1.85
C GLY A 57 18.99 -0.60 1.51
N GLY A 58 20.32 -0.60 1.39
CA GLY A 58 21.12 -1.83 1.20
C GLY A 58 21.48 -2.17 -0.25
N PHE A 59 21.12 -1.32 -1.21
CA PHE A 59 21.64 -1.38 -2.57
C PHE A 59 23.19 -1.42 -2.65
N PRO A 60 23.95 -0.69 -1.82
CA PRO A 60 25.42 -0.80 -1.81
C PRO A 60 25.94 -2.22 -1.58
N ASN A 61 25.34 -2.95 -0.65
CA ASN A 61 25.72 -4.33 -0.35
C ASN A 61 25.35 -5.27 -1.49
N MET A 62 24.16 -5.08 -2.07
CA MET A 62 23.73 -5.83 -3.25
C MET A 62 24.69 -5.64 -4.44
N CYS A 63 25.12 -4.41 -4.71
CA CYS A 63 26.11 -4.16 -5.75
C CYS A 63 27.47 -4.77 -5.39
N ASN A 64 28.07 -4.32 -4.30
CA ASN A 64 29.47 -4.60 -4.04
C ASN A 64 29.71 -6.05 -3.60
N ALA A 65 28.89 -6.59 -2.71
CA ALA A 65 29.08 -7.95 -2.20
C ALA A 65 28.39 -9.00 -3.09
N CYS A 66 27.13 -8.77 -3.47
CA CYS A 66 26.36 -9.79 -4.20
C CYS A 66 26.67 -9.80 -5.71
N ARG A 67 26.71 -8.64 -6.38
CA ARG A 67 26.91 -8.55 -7.83
C ARG A 67 28.38 -8.61 -8.25
N PHE A 68 29.25 -7.89 -7.55
CA PHE A 68 30.66 -7.72 -7.89
C PHE A 68 31.62 -8.57 -7.06
N HIS A 69 31.16 -9.23 -6.00
CA HIS A 69 31.98 -10.07 -5.12
C HIS A 69 33.26 -9.35 -4.62
N SER A 70 33.12 -8.08 -4.28
CA SER A 70 34.21 -7.23 -3.82
C SER A 70 34.84 -7.76 -2.54
N ASP A 71 36.18 -7.72 -2.48
CA ASP A 71 36.97 -8.00 -1.29
C ASP A 71 36.95 -6.85 -0.28
N ARG A 72 36.49 -5.66 -0.69
CA ARG A 72 36.30 -4.48 0.16
C ARG A 72 34.94 -3.83 -0.10
N PRO A 73 33.83 -4.50 0.27
CA PRO A 73 32.49 -4.16 -0.20
C PRO A 73 31.94 -2.82 0.31
N THR A 74 32.54 -2.23 1.34
CA THR A 74 32.17 -0.88 1.80
C THR A 74 32.77 0.25 0.94
N HIS A 75 33.75 -0.04 0.08
CA HIS A 75 34.52 0.97 -0.67
C HIS A 75 34.46 0.78 -2.19
N TYR A 76 34.32 -0.45 -2.68
CA TYR A 76 34.54 -0.76 -4.10
C TYR A 76 33.57 -1.86 -4.58
N PRO A 77 33.14 -1.86 -5.85
CA PRO A 77 33.36 -0.80 -6.85
C PRO A 77 32.51 0.45 -6.63
N LEU A 78 31.33 0.32 -6.01
CA LEU A 78 30.49 1.46 -5.68
C LEU A 78 30.94 2.08 -4.36
N ASN A 79 31.00 3.41 -4.30
CA ASN A 79 31.17 4.17 -3.07
C ASN A 79 30.13 5.29 -3.00
N ALA A 80 30.00 5.95 -1.85
CA ALA A 80 28.95 6.92 -1.60
C ALA A 80 29.01 8.13 -2.55
N LEU A 81 30.23 8.57 -2.94
CA LEU A 81 30.41 9.62 -3.94
C LEU A 81 29.91 9.18 -5.31
N ALA A 82 30.37 8.02 -5.79
CA ALA A 82 29.97 7.48 -7.09
C ALA A 82 28.46 7.23 -7.16
N ALA A 83 27.85 6.72 -6.08
CA ALA A 83 26.42 6.52 -5.97
C ALA A 83 25.65 7.84 -6.01
N ALA A 84 26.03 8.82 -5.20
CA ALA A 84 25.36 10.12 -5.15
C ALA A 84 25.48 10.87 -6.48
N PHE A 85 26.69 10.92 -7.05
CA PHE A 85 26.94 11.61 -8.30
C PHE A 85 26.24 10.93 -9.46
N GLY A 86 26.34 9.59 -9.56
CA GLY A 86 25.78 8.85 -10.67
C GLY A 86 24.26 8.91 -10.74
N ASN A 87 23.60 8.70 -9.59
CA ASN A 87 22.14 8.76 -9.50
C ASN A 87 21.60 10.17 -9.76
N ASN A 88 22.22 11.21 -9.19
CA ASN A 88 21.77 12.59 -9.45
C ASN A 88 22.06 13.06 -10.87
N TRP A 89 23.18 12.64 -11.48
CA TRP A 89 23.43 12.87 -12.89
C TRP A 89 22.32 12.23 -13.73
N PHE A 90 22.04 10.95 -13.53
CA PHE A 90 21.03 10.25 -14.31
C PHE A 90 19.65 10.90 -14.16
N ASN A 91 19.28 11.27 -12.93
CA ASN A 91 18.07 12.01 -12.62
C ASN A 91 17.96 13.34 -13.38
N TYR A 92 19.02 14.17 -13.34
CA TYR A 92 18.98 15.52 -13.90
C TYR A 92 19.21 15.58 -15.42
N PHE A 93 19.82 14.56 -16.01
CA PHE A 93 20.03 14.51 -17.46
C PHE A 93 19.00 13.64 -18.18
N VAL A 94 18.38 12.67 -17.52
CA VAL A 94 17.38 11.78 -18.15
C VAL A 94 15.95 12.13 -17.74
N TYR A 95 15.68 12.38 -16.46
CA TYR A 95 14.31 12.58 -15.97
C TYR A 95 13.87 14.04 -15.93
N LEU A 96 14.79 14.96 -15.62
CA LEU A 96 14.46 16.38 -15.48
C LEU A 96 14.20 17.10 -16.83
N PRO A 97 14.99 16.91 -17.91
CA PRO A 97 14.79 17.66 -19.15
C PRO A 97 13.42 17.46 -19.83
N PRO A 98 12.86 16.24 -19.90
CA PRO A 98 11.53 16.01 -20.48
C PRO A 98 10.42 16.88 -19.89
N LEU A 99 10.53 17.30 -18.62
CA LEU A 99 9.56 18.20 -17.98
C LEU A 99 9.42 19.55 -18.67
N PHE A 100 10.51 20.04 -19.26
CA PHE A 100 10.55 21.32 -19.96
C PHE A 100 10.24 21.19 -21.45
N PHE A 101 10.24 19.96 -21.97
CA PHE A 101 10.04 19.65 -23.39
C PHE A 101 8.99 18.54 -23.58
N PRO A 102 7.76 18.70 -23.05
CA PRO A 102 6.74 17.65 -23.07
C PRO A 102 6.24 17.27 -24.48
N ASN A 103 6.55 18.10 -25.49
CA ASN A 103 6.18 17.88 -26.89
C ASN A 103 7.25 17.11 -27.69
N VAL A 104 8.40 16.78 -27.08
CA VAL A 104 9.48 16.03 -27.75
C VAL A 104 9.34 14.55 -27.39
N THR A 105 8.63 13.80 -28.23
CA THR A 105 8.16 12.45 -27.91
C THR A 105 9.25 11.47 -27.47
N TRP A 106 10.37 11.38 -28.19
CA TRP A 106 11.46 10.48 -27.80
C TRP A 106 12.07 10.84 -26.43
N LEU A 107 12.09 12.14 -26.11
CA LEU A 107 12.64 12.64 -24.86
C LEU A 107 11.69 12.33 -23.70
N THR A 108 10.38 12.46 -23.88
CA THR A 108 9.38 12.07 -22.88
C THR A 108 9.25 10.55 -22.72
N LEU A 109 9.43 9.79 -23.81
CA LEU A 109 9.47 8.33 -23.77
C LEU A 109 10.68 7.80 -22.98
N CYS A 110 11.80 8.51 -23.01
CA CYS A 110 13.08 8.08 -22.41
C CYS A 110 12.99 7.69 -20.92
N PRO A 111 12.63 8.58 -19.98
CA PRO A 111 12.56 8.22 -18.56
C PRO A 111 11.47 7.19 -18.27
N LEU A 112 10.37 7.21 -19.02
CA LEU A 112 9.24 6.29 -18.84
C LEU A 112 9.58 4.86 -19.28
N ALA A 113 10.28 4.72 -20.40
CA ALA A 113 10.79 3.43 -20.85
C ALA A 113 11.88 2.90 -19.91
N PHE A 114 12.74 3.78 -19.38
CA PHE A 114 13.74 3.40 -18.38
C PHE A 114 13.10 2.98 -17.06
N GLY A 115 12.08 3.68 -16.57
CA GLY A 115 11.30 3.27 -15.39
C GLY A 115 10.66 1.89 -15.56
N LEU A 116 10.17 1.56 -16.77
CA LEU A 116 9.68 0.21 -17.06
C LEU A 116 10.80 -0.85 -17.10
N LEU A 117 12.03 -0.47 -17.49
CA LEU A 117 13.19 -1.35 -17.38
C LEU A 117 13.55 -1.61 -15.91
N GLU A 118 13.46 -0.61 -15.03
CA GLU A 118 13.65 -0.76 -13.58
C GLU A 118 12.68 -1.78 -12.97
N VAL A 119 11.44 -1.86 -13.47
CA VAL A 119 10.50 -2.92 -13.08
C VAL A 119 11.07 -4.30 -13.36
N LEU A 120 11.64 -4.53 -14.55
CA LEU A 120 12.22 -5.83 -14.92
C LEU A 120 13.47 -6.14 -14.09
N VAL A 121 14.34 -5.14 -13.90
CA VAL A 121 15.59 -5.30 -13.14
C VAL A 121 15.29 -5.63 -11.68
N HIS A 122 14.44 -4.86 -11.02
CA HIS A 122 14.12 -5.09 -9.61
C HIS A 122 13.21 -6.31 -9.41
N ALA A 123 12.17 -6.50 -10.23
CA ALA A 123 11.23 -7.62 -10.01
C ALA A 123 11.86 -8.99 -10.30
N ILE A 124 12.81 -9.05 -11.24
CA ILE A 124 13.38 -10.31 -11.72
C ILE A 124 14.88 -10.39 -11.38
N ALA A 125 15.71 -9.52 -11.94
CA ALA A 125 17.16 -9.70 -11.91
C ALA A 125 17.74 -9.60 -10.49
N PHE A 126 17.38 -8.57 -9.73
CA PHE A 126 17.88 -8.39 -8.37
C PHE A 126 17.29 -9.36 -7.36
N ASN A 127 15.99 -9.67 -7.47
CA ASN A 127 15.37 -10.72 -6.68
C ASN A 127 16.06 -12.09 -6.89
N ALA A 128 16.40 -12.42 -8.14
CA ALA A 128 17.16 -13.63 -8.46
C ALA A 128 18.59 -13.58 -7.89
N LEU A 129 19.25 -12.41 -7.96
CA LEU A 129 20.61 -12.20 -7.44
C LEU A 129 20.69 -12.45 -5.93
N ILE A 130 19.76 -11.87 -5.16
CA ILE A 130 19.78 -11.94 -3.68
C ILE A 130 18.89 -13.06 -3.11
N LYS A 131 18.21 -13.82 -3.96
CA LYS A 131 17.29 -14.92 -3.61
C LYS A 131 16.20 -14.48 -2.61
N CYS A 132 15.65 -13.29 -2.83
CA CYS A 132 14.56 -12.72 -2.04
C CYS A 132 13.42 -12.28 -2.97
N PHE A 133 12.20 -12.19 -2.43
CA PHE A 133 11.03 -11.69 -3.17
C PHE A 133 10.97 -10.17 -3.26
N TYR A 134 11.75 -9.50 -2.43
CA TYR A 134 11.83 -8.06 -2.37
C TYR A 134 13.30 -7.65 -2.33
N ASN A 135 13.60 -6.53 -2.98
CA ASN A 135 14.87 -5.84 -2.90
C ASN A 135 14.61 -4.33 -2.86
N PRO A 136 15.56 -3.54 -2.33
CA PRO A 136 15.48 -2.09 -2.33
C PRO A 136 15.33 -1.57 -3.76
N GLY A 137 14.26 -0.82 -4.02
CA GLY A 137 13.89 -0.27 -5.33
C GLY A 137 12.70 -0.98 -5.98
N LEU A 138 12.30 -2.17 -5.47
CA LEU A 138 11.17 -2.92 -6.03
C LEU A 138 9.82 -2.21 -5.85
N ALA A 139 9.59 -1.58 -4.69
CA ALA A 139 8.29 -0.96 -4.40
C ALA A 139 8.04 0.24 -5.31
N THR A 140 9.01 1.14 -5.43
CA THR A 140 8.93 2.31 -6.32
C THR A 140 8.87 1.91 -7.79
N SER A 141 9.54 0.82 -8.20
CA SER A 141 9.39 0.30 -9.55
C SER A 141 7.97 -0.22 -9.83
N VAL A 142 7.44 -1.09 -8.96
CA VAL A 142 6.13 -1.72 -9.18
C VAL A 142 4.96 -0.75 -8.96
N PHE A 143 5.02 0.10 -7.94
CA PHE A 143 3.92 0.99 -7.57
C PHE A 143 4.06 2.42 -8.08
N GLY A 144 5.25 2.79 -8.58
CA GLY A 144 5.53 4.09 -9.19
C GLY A 144 5.71 3.97 -10.70
N PHE A 145 6.84 3.42 -11.15
CA PHE A 145 7.20 3.40 -12.57
C PHE A 145 6.21 2.62 -13.43
N LEU A 146 5.78 1.43 -13.00
CA LEU A 146 4.86 0.60 -13.79
C LEU A 146 3.52 1.29 -14.12
N PRO A 147 2.72 1.78 -13.14
CA PRO A 147 1.45 2.43 -13.48
C PRO A 147 1.64 3.69 -14.33
N ILE A 148 2.66 4.50 -14.04
CA ILE A 148 2.95 5.73 -14.81
C ILE A 148 3.31 5.37 -16.26
N GLY A 149 4.23 4.42 -16.46
CA GLY A 149 4.65 3.96 -17.79
C GLY A 149 3.50 3.34 -18.58
N VAL A 150 2.64 2.54 -17.95
CA VAL A 150 1.45 1.95 -18.61
C VAL A 150 0.46 3.03 -19.03
N ILE A 151 0.17 4.02 -18.18
CA ILE A 151 -0.75 5.11 -18.51
C ILE A 151 -0.18 5.93 -19.69
N TYR A 152 1.13 6.23 -19.66
CA TYR A 152 1.77 6.94 -20.76
C TYR A 152 1.72 6.16 -22.07
N LEU A 153 2.12 4.88 -22.06
CA LEU A 153 2.13 4.05 -23.27
C LEU A 153 0.71 3.88 -23.85
N LYS A 154 -0.30 3.74 -22.98
CA LYS A 154 -1.70 3.73 -23.42
C LYS A 154 -2.07 5.05 -24.09
N HIS A 155 -1.76 6.18 -23.47
CA HIS A 155 -2.04 7.50 -24.05
C HIS A 155 -1.32 7.70 -25.39
N ALA A 156 -0.02 7.37 -25.45
CA ALA A 156 0.81 7.55 -26.62
C ALA A 156 0.37 6.63 -27.78
N TYR A 157 -0.06 5.40 -27.47
CA TYR A 157 -0.64 4.48 -28.45
C TYR A 157 -1.98 4.98 -28.98
N THR A 158 -2.92 5.35 -28.10
CA THR A 158 -4.25 5.83 -28.49
C THR A 158 -4.18 7.10 -29.36
N ASN A 159 -3.16 7.93 -29.17
CA ASN A 159 -2.99 9.19 -29.90
C ASN A 159 -1.95 9.10 -31.03
N ASN A 160 -1.45 7.91 -31.36
CA ASN A 160 -0.43 7.68 -32.41
C ASN A 160 0.81 8.58 -32.27
N LEU A 161 1.30 8.78 -31.04
CA LEU A 161 2.41 9.69 -30.76
C LEU A 161 3.78 9.07 -31.09
N LEU A 162 3.91 7.74 -31.03
CA LEU A 162 5.21 7.04 -31.07
C LEU A 162 5.56 6.53 -32.47
N GLY A 163 6.72 6.94 -32.98
CA GLY A 163 7.41 6.32 -34.10
C GLY A 163 8.50 5.34 -33.66
N VAL A 164 9.03 4.55 -34.60
CA VAL A 164 10.15 3.63 -34.35
C VAL A 164 11.41 4.39 -33.91
N MET A 165 11.65 5.56 -34.51
CA MET A 165 12.82 6.37 -34.16
C MET A 165 12.73 6.95 -32.75
N ASP A 166 11.53 7.18 -32.22
CA ASP A 166 11.38 7.65 -30.84
C ASP A 166 11.90 6.62 -29.84
N TRP A 167 11.60 5.34 -30.07
CA TRP A 167 12.14 4.24 -29.27
C TRP A 167 13.66 4.14 -29.38
N VAL A 168 14.19 4.23 -30.59
CA VAL A 168 15.65 4.16 -30.82
C VAL A 168 16.36 5.28 -30.05
N TRP A 169 15.88 6.53 -30.17
CA TRP A 169 16.49 7.67 -29.49
C TRP A 169 16.32 7.61 -27.98
N ALA A 170 15.11 7.27 -27.49
CA ALA A 170 14.83 7.12 -26.06
C ALA A 170 15.75 6.10 -25.40
N VAL A 171 15.84 4.89 -25.95
CA VAL A 171 16.67 3.80 -25.41
C VAL A 171 18.15 4.14 -25.54
N THR A 172 18.60 4.64 -26.69
CA THR A 172 20.01 4.98 -26.91
C THR A 172 20.46 6.07 -25.94
N TYR A 173 19.65 7.10 -25.74
CA TYR A 173 19.95 8.20 -24.82
C TYR A 173 20.05 7.73 -23.37
N ALA A 174 19.08 6.94 -22.91
CA ALA A 174 19.09 6.36 -21.56
C ALA A 174 20.30 5.45 -21.34
N MET A 175 20.53 4.50 -22.24
CA MET A 175 21.63 3.53 -22.10
C MET A 175 23.00 4.17 -22.21
N THR A 176 23.15 5.20 -23.06
CA THR A 176 24.40 5.97 -23.15
C THR A 176 24.68 6.70 -21.85
N ASN A 177 23.70 7.42 -21.30
CA ASN A 177 23.85 8.09 -20.00
C ASN A 177 24.18 7.08 -18.90
N TYR A 178 23.48 5.95 -18.85
CA TYR A 178 23.68 4.89 -17.87
C TYR A 178 25.11 4.32 -17.94
N TYR A 179 25.58 3.97 -19.13
CA TYR A 179 26.91 3.42 -19.34
C TYR A 179 28.02 4.43 -19.01
N VAL A 180 27.88 5.67 -19.48
CA VAL A 180 28.85 6.74 -19.20
C VAL A 180 28.93 7.00 -17.71
N ILE A 181 27.80 7.19 -17.04
CA ILE A 181 27.82 7.64 -15.66
C ILE A 181 28.15 6.53 -14.66
N PHE A 182 27.54 5.35 -14.79
CA PHE A 182 27.70 4.30 -13.77
C PHE A 182 28.94 3.45 -14.03
N TYR A 183 29.24 3.08 -15.28
CA TYR A 183 30.41 2.25 -15.58
C TYR A 183 31.66 3.09 -15.79
N THR A 184 31.61 4.06 -16.70
CA THR A 184 32.82 4.81 -17.06
C THR A 184 33.24 5.76 -15.94
N ILE A 185 32.32 6.59 -15.45
CA ILE A 185 32.65 7.55 -14.39
C ILE A 185 32.60 6.88 -13.01
N GLY A 186 31.49 6.23 -12.66
CA GLY A 186 31.28 5.66 -11.33
C GLY A 186 32.27 4.56 -10.97
N ILE A 187 32.30 3.47 -11.75
CA ILE A 187 33.15 2.31 -11.47
C ILE A 187 34.60 2.55 -11.90
N ASN A 188 34.86 2.96 -13.14
CA ASN A 188 36.23 2.99 -13.66
C ASN A 188 37.05 4.21 -13.18
N ILE A 189 36.42 5.38 -13.00
CA ILE A 189 37.13 6.61 -12.59
C ILE A 189 37.01 6.86 -11.09
N MET A 190 35.80 6.78 -10.53
CA MET A 190 35.52 7.09 -9.13
C MET A 190 35.65 5.86 -8.20
N GLY A 191 35.68 4.65 -8.74
CA GLY A 191 35.83 3.41 -7.98
C GLY A 191 37.25 3.29 -7.42
N SER A 192 37.37 3.26 -6.09
CA SER A 192 38.67 3.09 -5.43
C SER A 192 38.51 2.34 -4.13
N LYS A 193 39.42 1.40 -3.86
CA LYS A 193 39.50 0.72 -2.57
C LYS A 193 39.89 1.67 -1.44
N ASP A 194 40.62 2.75 -1.73
CA ASP A 194 41.11 3.72 -0.73
C ASP A 194 40.31 5.02 -0.71
N THR A 195 39.06 4.97 -1.20
CA THR A 195 38.15 6.13 -1.17
C THR A 195 37.80 6.57 0.25
N PRO A 196 37.78 7.89 0.55
CA PRO A 196 37.26 8.40 1.81
C PRO A 196 35.72 8.37 1.87
N TYR A 197 35.04 8.04 0.77
CA TYR A 197 33.58 8.03 0.62
C TYR A 197 32.98 6.63 0.78
N TYR A 198 33.44 5.86 1.76
CA TYR A 198 32.93 4.51 2.00
C TYR A 198 31.51 4.51 2.59
N PHE A 199 30.77 3.42 2.35
CA PHE A 199 29.49 3.17 3.01
C PHE A 199 29.71 2.69 4.45
N THR A 200 28.92 3.21 5.38
CA THR A 200 28.99 2.76 6.78
C THR A 200 28.51 1.33 6.92
N LYS A 201 28.86 0.70 8.06
CA LYS A 201 28.35 -0.63 8.38
C LYS A 201 26.82 -0.64 8.41
N GLU A 202 26.19 0.41 8.96
CA GLU A 202 24.73 0.50 8.95
C GLU A 202 24.17 0.54 7.52
N GLU A 203 24.77 1.31 6.60
CA GLU A 203 24.33 1.37 5.20
C GLU A 203 24.43 0.01 4.48
N MET A 204 25.45 -0.78 4.82
CA MET A 204 25.65 -2.11 4.25
C MET A 204 24.69 -3.17 4.82
N GLU A 205 24.29 -3.02 6.09
CA GLU A 205 23.45 -3.97 6.82
C GLU A 205 21.95 -3.60 6.86
N ARG A 206 21.59 -2.42 6.31
CA ARG A 206 20.23 -1.87 6.25
C ARG A 206 19.19 -2.87 5.73
N PHE A 207 19.55 -3.63 4.70
CA PHE A 207 18.67 -4.64 4.13
C PHE A 207 18.91 -6.02 4.74
N ASN A 208 17.88 -6.58 5.35
CA ASN A 208 17.86 -7.98 5.79
C ASN A 208 16.91 -8.81 4.91
N PRO A 209 17.42 -9.58 3.92
CA PRO A 209 16.59 -10.39 3.03
C PRO A 209 15.66 -11.38 3.76
N SER A 210 16.06 -11.85 4.96
CA SER A 210 15.26 -12.80 5.73
C SER A 210 13.99 -12.17 6.31
N ALA A 211 13.99 -10.86 6.58
CA ALA A 211 12.81 -10.15 7.06
C ALA A 211 11.72 -10.05 5.98
N TRP A 212 12.10 -10.17 4.70
CA TRP A 212 11.22 -10.06 3.53
C TRP A 212 10.79 -11.41 2.96
N TRP A 213 11.04 -12.50 3.69
CA TRP A 213 10.48 -13.81 3.33
C TRP A 213 8.96 -13.84 3.62
N PRO A 214 8.15 -14.59 2.85
CA PRO A 214 6.70 -14.59 3.02
C PRO A 214 6.22 -14.93 4.44
N ARG A 215 6.98 -15.77 5.16
CA ARG A 215 6.62 -16.20 6.52
C ARG A 215 6.76 -15.06 7.56
N PRO A 216 7.93 -14.40 7.73
CA PRO A 216 8.04 -13.21 8.58
C PRO A 216 7.10 -12.07 8.18
N LEU A 217 6.92 -11.81 6.87
CA LEU A 217 6.00 -10.77 6.40
C LEU A 217 4.56 -11.07 6.80
N LEU A 218 4.09 -12.31 6.58
CA LEU A 218 2.75 -12.72 7.00
C LEU A 218 2.59 -12.65 8.52
N ALA A 219 3.64 -13.00 9.27
CA ALA A 219 3.63 -12.87 10.73
C ALA A 219 3.50 -11.41 11.16
N PHE A 220 4.31 -10.52 10.59
CA PHE A 220 4.25 -9.08 10.85
C PHE A 220 2.89 -8.50 10.49
N TYR A 221 2.40 -8.81 9.29
CA TYR A 221 1.08 -8.35 8.83
C TYR A 221 -0.04 -8.85 9.73
N ARG A 222 0.00 -10.12 10.16
CA ARG A 222 -1.00 -10.65 11.10
C ARG A 222 -1.08 -9.85 12.41
N GLU A 223 0.05 -9.39 12.92
CA GLU A 223 0.10 -8.59 14.15
C GLU A 223 -0.27 -7.11 13.95
N HIS A 224 -0.17 -6.59 12.72
CA HIS A 224 -0.20 -5.14 12.45
C HIS A 224 -1.16 -4.69 11.35
N TRP A 225 -1.95 -5.58 10.74
CA TRP A 225 -2.85 -5.24 9.63
C TRP A 225 -3.76 -4.03 9.93
N TYR A 226 -4.31 -3.94 11.15
CA TYR A 226 -5.18 -2.84 11.57
C TYR A 226 -4.45 -1.49 11.69
N ASN A 227 -3.13 -1.47 11.86
CA ASN A 227 -2.32 -0.25 11.81
C ASN A 227 -2.20 0.25 10.36
N PHE A 228 -2.05 -0.67 9.40
CA PHE A 228 -2.07 -0.34 7.98
C PHE A 228 -3.45 0.17 7.55
N THR A 229 -4.53 -0.41 8.08
CA THR A 229 -5.90 0.09 7.90
C THR A 229 -6.06 1.52 8.43
N ALA A 230 -5.55 1.81 9.63
CA ALA A 230 -5.59 3.16 10.19
C ALA A 230 -4.80 4.16 9.34
N LEU A 231 -3.61 3.78 8.87
CA LEU A 231 -2.81 4.59 7.96
C LEU A 231 -3.53 4.82 6.63
N ALA A 232 -4.13 3.78 6.05
CA ALA A 232 -4.90 3.87 4.81
C ALA A 232 -6.12 4.79 4.96
N PHE A 233 -6.80 4.77 6.12
CA PHE A 233 -7.86 5.72 6.44
C PHE A 233 -7.34 7.16 6.41
N VAL A 234 -6.24 7.45 7.13
CA VAL A 234 -5.68 8.81 7.17
C VAL A 234 -5.29 9.29 5.78
N ILE A 235 -4.52 8.49 5.03
CA ILE A 235 -4.10 8.82 3.67
C ILE A 235 -5.33 9.02 2.77
N GLY A 236 -6.29 8.11 2.83
CA GLY A 236 -7.51 8.17 2.05
C GLY A 236 -8.38 9.39 2.36
N SER A 237 -8.47 9.80 3.63
CA SER A 237 -9.19 11.01 4.04
C SER A 237 -8.54 12.28 3.50
N PHE A 238 -7.21 12.41 3.60
CA PHE A 238 -6.51 13.56 3.01
C PHE A 238 -6.63 13.56 1.49
N PHE A 239 -6.46 12.39 0.86
CA PHE A 239 -6.60 12.25 -0.59
C PHE A 239 -7.99 12.66 -1.06
N MET A 240 -9.07 12.21 -0.40
CA MET A 240 -10.42 12.64 -0.73
C MET A 240 -10.68 14.11 -0.43
N GLY A 241 -10.05 14.67 0.61
CA GLY A 241 -10.13 16.11 0.92
C GLY A 241 -9.54 17.01 -0.17
N PHE A 242 -8.42 16.62 -0.77
CA PHE A 242 -7.74 17.41 -1.81
C PHE A 242 -8.18 17.05 -3.24
N PHE A 243 -8.50 15.78 -3.48
CA PHE A 243 -8.69 15.22 -4.83
C PHE A 243 -10.05 14.53 -5.01
N GLY A 244 -10.96 14.66 -4.05
CA GLY A 244 -12.29 14.04 -4.14
C GLY A 244 -13.10 14.48 -5.36
N ASN A 245 -12.83 15.70 -5.86
CA ASN A 245 -13.45 16.23 -7.08
C ASN A 245 -13.04 15.47 -8.37
N LEU A 246 -12.01 14.62 -8.32
CA LEU A 246 -11.63 13.77 -9.45
C LEU A 246 -12.58 12.59 -9.67
N PHE A 247 -13.44 12.27 -8.70
CA PHE A 247 -14.32 11.11 -8.73
C PHE A 247 -15.75 11.48 -9.06
N SER A 248 -16.48 10.57 -9.70
CA SER A 248 -17.92 10.72 -9.86
C SER A 248 -18.61 10.75 -8.49
N PRO A 249 -19.84 11.30 -8.39
CA PRO A 249 -20.58 11.30 -7.13
C PRO A 249 -20.76 9.89 -6.54
N ILE A 250 -21.05 8.89 -7.38
CA ILE A 250 -21.17 7.48 -6.94
C ILE A 250 -19.84 6.98 -6.37
N GLN A 251 -18.74 7.16 -7.10
CA GLN A 251 -17.42 6.74 -6.62
C GLN A 251 -17.06 7.41 -5.29
N THR A 252 -17.37 8.71 -5.15
CA THR A 252 -17.15 9.46 -3.92
C THR A 252 -17.88 8.81 -2.73
N ILE A 253 -19.17 8.50 -2.88
CA ILE A 253 -19.97 7.82 -1.84
C ILE A 253 -19.36 6.45 -1.49
N LEU A 254 -18.98 5.67 -2.50
CA LEU A 254 -18.42 4.33 -2.31
C LEU A 254 -17.02 4.35 -1.67
N ILE A 255 -16.19 5.34 -1.99
CA ILE A 255 -14.89 5.58 -1.34
C ILE A 255 -15.11 5.95 0.13
N TYR A 256 -16.05 6.85 0.45
CA TYR A 256 -16.38 7.15 1.85
C TYR A 256 -16.90 5.93 2.61
N ASN A 257 -17.64 5.03 1.94
CA ASN A 257 -18.06 3.79 2.56
C ASN A 257 -16.89 2.81 2.79
N LEU A 258 -15.86 2.79 1.92
CA LEU A 258 -14.59 2.09 2.20
C LEU A 258 -13.83 2.72 3.37
N LEU A 259 -13.78 4.05 3.47
CA LEU A 259 -13.20 4.73 4.63
C LEU A 259 -13.98 4.40 5.91
N ALA A 260 -15.31 4.26 5.84
CA ALA A 260 -16.14 3.81 6.95
C ALA A 260 -15.77 2.39 7.41
N LEU A 261 -15.50 1.47 6.47
CA LEU A 261 -14.99 0.13 6.79
C LEU A 261 -13.64 0.22 7.52
N PHE A 262 -12.73 1.10 7.08
CA PHE A 262 -11.45 1.27 7.78
C PHE A 262 -11.65 1.79 9.20
N VAL A 263 -12.54 2.77 9.40
CA VAL A 263 -12.88 3.26 10.75
C VAL A 263 -13.51 2.14 11.58
N HIS A 264 -14.37 1.32 10.99
CA HIS A 264 -14.98 0.18 11.67
C HIS A 264 -13.94 -0.82 12.19
N GLN A 265 -12.97 -1.18 11.35
CA GLN A 265 -11.86 -2.05 11.74
C GLN A 265 -10.95 -1.40 12.79
N VAL A 266 -10.71 -0.10 12.68
CA VAL A 266 -9.99 0.65 13.72
C VAL A 266 -10.76 0.61 15.04
N GLU A 267 -12.08 0.76 15.01
CA GLU A 267 -12.92 0.71 16.20
C GLU A 267 -12.81 -0.65 16.91
N GLU A 268 -12.94 -1.73 16.15
CA GLU A 268 -12.92 -3.10 16.66
C GLU A 268 -11.56 -3.56 17.20
N TYR A 269 -10.45 -3.18 16.54
CA TYR A 269 -9.12 -3.72 16.82
C TYR A 269 -8.18 -2.74 17.51
N LEU A 270 -8.37 -1.44 17.31
CA LEU A 270 -7.45 -0.41 17.80
C LEU A 270 -8.08 0.49 18.87
N LEU A 271 -9.12 1.26 18.54
CA LEU A 271 -9.67 2.29 19.43
C LEU A 271 -11.21 2.33 19.38
N PRO A 272 -11.92 1.85 20.41
CA PRO A 272 -11.39 1.43 21.70
C PRO A 272 -10.80 0.01 21.71
N GLY A 273 -11.10 -0.80 20.69
CA GLY A 273 -10.64 -2.17 20.55
C GLY A 273 -11.37 -3.19 21.44
N GLY A 274 -11.07 -4.48 21.24
CA GLY A 274 -11.65 -5.58 22.02
C GLY A 274 -12.77 -6.35 21.30
N GLY A 275 -13.10 -5.98 20.07
CA GLY A 275 -14.04 -6.70 19.20
C GLY A 275 -13.75 -8.20 19.08
N PRO A 276 -12.50 -8.62 18.81
CA PRO A 276 -12.11 -10.03 18.75
C PRO A 276 -12.57 -10.89 19.94
N LEU A 277 -12.36 -10.38 21.15
CA LEU A 277 -12.74 -11.07 22.37
C LEU A 277 -14.26 -11.17 22.52
N ILE A 278 -14.97 -10.09 22.20
CA ILE A 278 -16.45 -10.06 22.23
C ILE A 278 -17.03 -11.07 21.24
N ILE A 279 -16.48 -11.14 20.02
CA ILE A 279 -16.94 -12.09 19.02
C ILE A 279 -16.82 -13.53 19.58
N ASN A 280 -15.66 -13.91 20.11
CA ASN A 280 -15.48 -15.26 20.65
C ASN A 280 -16.36 -15.53 21.89
N ALA A 281 -16.31 -14.64 22.88
CA ALA A 281 -16.93 -14.86 24.19
C ALA A 281 -18.44 -14.58 24.22
N VAL A 282 -18.90 -13.56 23.51
CA VAL A 282 -20.31 -13.10 23.54
C VAL A 282 -21.09 -13.63 22.36
N LEU A 283 -20.58 -13.41 21.13
CA LEU A 283 -21.33 -13.80 19.94
C LEU A 283 -21.38 -15.34 19.79
N TYR A 284 -20.24 -16.00 19.96
CA TYR A 284 -20.09 -17.46 19.88
C TYR A 284 -20.20 -18.19 21.22
N GLY A 285 -20.13 -17.48 22.36
CA GLY A 285 -20.30 -18.08 23.68
C GLY A 285 -19.14 -18.96 24.15
N GLU A 286 -17.93 -18.79 23.61
CA GLU A 286 -16.75 -19.54 24.04
C GLU A 286 -16.30 -19.08 25.43
N LYS A 287 -16.10 -20.04 26.35
CA LYS A 287 -15.80 -19.75 27.76
C LYS A 287 -14.38 -20.08 28.19
N LYS A 288 -13.70 -20.96 27.45
CA LYS A 288 -12.40 -21.51 27.83
C LYS A 288 -11.29 -20.99 26.93
N ASP A 289 -11.38 -21.23 25.63
CA ASP A 289 -10.33 -20.91 24.66
C ASP A 289 -10.66 -19.62 23.87
N TYR A 290 -11.27 -18.64 24.54
CA TYR A 290 -11.82 -17.42 23.92
C TYR A 290 -10.75 -16.49 23.32
N ASP A 291 -9.48 -16.71 23.63
CA ASP A 291 -8.34 -16.00 23.05
C ASP A 291 -8.01 -16.50 21.64
N ARG A 292 -8.53 -17.64 21.21
CA ARG A 292 -8.18 -18.27 19.92
C ARG A 292 -9.30 -19.10 19.26
N TYR A 293 -10.47 -19.21 19.88
CA TYR A 293 -11.59 -20.01 19.38
C TYR A 293 -12.94 -19.29 19.52
N PRO A 294 -13.83 -19.36 18.51
CA PRO A 294 -13.60 -19.97 17.20
C PRO A 294 -12.71 -19.12 16.28
N GLY A 295 -12.59 -17.82 16.55
CA GLY A 295 -11.69 -16.92 15.81
C GLY A 295 -10.31 -16.81 16.47
N ASN A 296 -9.26 -16.80 15.66
CA ASN A 296 -7.90 -16.47 16.08
C ASN A 296 -7.35 -15.34 15.19
N LYS A 297 -6.12 -14.87 15.44
CA LYS A 297 -5.56 -13.76 14.67
C LYS A 297 -5.50 -14.04 13.17
N MET A 298 -5.32 -15.29 12.74
CA MET A 298 -5.31 -15.62 11.31
C MET A 298 -6.69 -15.45 10.68
N SER A 299 -7.75 -15.99 11.29
CA SER A 299 -9.10 -15.74 10.75
C SER A 299 -9.45 -14.26 10.78
N MET A 300 -9.08 -13.54 11.83
CA MET A 300 -9.37 -12.10 11.96
C MET A 300 -8.72 -11.28 10.85
N VAL A 301 -7.45 -11.53 10.51
CA VAL A 301 -6.81 -10.88 9.37
C VAL A 301 -7.65 -11.11 8.11
N TRP A 302 -7.93 -12.37 7.78
CA TRP A 302 -8.63 -12.71 6.54
C TRP A 302 -10.04 -12.15 6.48
N VAL A 303 -10.82 -12.21 7.57
CA VAL A 303 -12.17 -11.63 7.62
C VAL A 303 -12.12 -10.14 7.28
N ASN A 304 -11.14 -9.41 7.81
CA ASN A 304 -11.06 -7.98 7.61
C ASN A 304 -10.47 -7.59 6.25
N THR A 305 -9.46 -8.32 5.78
CA THR A 305 -8.75 -7.95 4.55
C THR A 305 -9.49 -8.41 3.29
N LEU A 306 -10.31 -9.46 3.37
CA LEU A 306 -11.18 -9.88 2.26
C LEU A 306 -12.31 -8.88 2.00
N ALA A 307 -12.64 -8.02 2.95
CA ALA A 307 -13.61 -6.94 2.72
C ALA A 307 -13.06 -5.86 1.77
N TYR A 308 -11.74 -5.66 1.71
CA TYR A 308 -11.13 -4.64 0.84
C TYR A 308 -11.41 -4.86 -0.65
N PRO A 309 -11.11 -6.03 -1.26
CA PRO A 309 -11.41 -6.23 -2.67
C PRO A 309 -12.92 -6.13 -2.96
N PHE A 310 -13.79 -6.52 -2.02
CA PHE A 310 -15.24 -6.37 -2.18
C PHE A 310 -15.67 -4.89 -2.27
N TYR A 311 -15.18 -4.05 -1.36
CA TYR A 311 -15.46 -2.60 -1.36
C TYR A 311 -14.78 -1.89 -2.54
N VAL A 312 -13.54 -2.24 -2.87
CA VAL A 312 -12.79 -1.66 -4.00
C VAL A 312 -13.45 -2.01 -5.34
N ALA A 313 -14.01 -3.22 -5.49
CA ALA A 313 -14.71 -3.61 -6.71
C ALA A 313 -15.87 -2.65 -7.04
N ALA A 314 -16.65 -2.22 -6.05
CA ALA A 314 -17.73 -1.27 -6.28
C ALA A 314 -17.22 0.12 -6.70
N ILE A 315 -16.07 0.56 -6.17
CA ILE A 315 -15.44 1.84 -6.53
C ILE A 315 -14.88 1.80 -7.97
N VAL A 316 -14.30 0.67 -8.37
CA VAL A 316 -13.73 0.46 -9.71
C VAL A 316 -14.82 0.32 -10.77
N TYR A 317 -15.96 -0.29 -10.41
CA TYR A 317 -17.11 -0.49 -11.29
C TYR A 317 -18.35 0.28 -10.80
N PRO A 318 -18.31 1.63 -10.76
CA PRO A 318 -19.38 2.45 -10.20
C PRO A 318 -20.67 2.43 -11.04
N ASP A 319 -20.59 1.97 -12.30
CA ASP A 319 -21.74 1.74 -13.17
C ASP A 319 -22.54 0.49 -12.79
N LYS A 320 -21.95 -0.42 -12.00
CA LYS A 320 -22.63 -1.62 -11.49
C LYS A 320 -23.33 -1.30 -10.17
N ILE A 321 -24.48 -0.64 -10.26
CA ILE A 321 -25.24 -0.14 -9.11
C ILE A 321 -25.50 -1.23 -8.05
N TRP A 322 -25.77 -2.47 -8.47
CA TRP A 322 -25.93 -3.61 -7.57
C TRP A 322 -24.71 -3.91 -6.68
N LEU A 323 -23.48 -3.62 -7.12
CA LEU A 323 -22.28 -3.80 -6.29
C LEU A 323 -22.23 -2.77 -5.16
N GLY A 324 -22.45 -1.49 -5.48
CA GLY A 324 -22.51 -0.43 -4.46
C GLY A 324 -23.68 -0.60 -3.49
N LEU A 325 -24.80 -1.17 -3.98
CA LEU A 325 -25.94 -1.53 -3.14
C LEU A 325 -25.60 -2.71 -2.20
N ALA A 326 -24.92 -3.74 -2.70
CA ALA A 326 -24.46 -4.86 -1.88
C ALA A 326 -23.47 -4.41 -0.80
N GLN A 327 -22.57 -3.49 -1.13
CA GLN A 327 -21.65 -2.86 -0.17
C GLN A 327 -22.41 -2.08 0.92
N SER A 328 -23.44 -1.33 0.54
CA SER A 328 -24.31 -0.60 1.49
C SER A 328 -25.05 -1.55 2.42
N PHE A 329 -25.61 -2.64 1.89
CA PHE A 329 -26.25 -3.68 2.70
C PHE A 329 -25.28 -4.39 3.63
N PHE A 330 -24.05 -4.65 3.20
CA PHE A 330 -23.02 -5.22 4.06
C PHE A 330 -22.76 -4.31 5.28
N GLY A 331 -22.72 -2.99 5.08
CA GLY A 331 -22.67 -2.01 6.16
C GLY A 331 -23.89 -2.06 7.09
N PHE A 332 -25.11 -2.23 6.55
CA PHE A 332 -26.31 -2.41 7.38
C PHE A 332 -26.30 -3.69 8.20
N ILE A 333 -25.71 -4.78 7.69
CA ILE A 333 -25.50 -6.00 8.48
C ILE A 333 -24.61 -5.72 9.70
N GLN A 334 -23.62 -4.81 9.59
CA GLN A 334 -22.83 -4.39 10.76
C GLN A 334 -23.66 -3.65 11.80
N VAL A 335 -24.62 -2.82 11.37
CA VAL A 335 -25.58 -2.19 12.28
C VAL A 335 -26.37 -3.25 13.04
N LEU A 336 -26.91 -4.26 12.35
CA LEU A 336 -27.65 -5.34 12.99
C LEU A 336 -26.76 -6.19 13.92
N GLY A 337 -25.56 -6.54 13.49
CA GLY A 337 -24.61 -7.35 14.28
C GLY A 337 -24.16 -6.65 15.55
N HIS A 338 -23.66 -5.42 15.44
CA HIS A 338 -23.11 -4.68 16.57
C HIS A 338 -24.18 -4.04 17.43
N CYS A 339 -25.17 -3.36 16.84
CA CYS A 339 -26.12 -2.57 17.62
C CYS A 339 -27.21 -3.43 18.27
N LEU A 340 -27.59 -4.55 17.62
CA LEU A 340 -28.64 -5.44 18.09
C LEU A 340 -28.06 -6.75 18.65
N GLN A 341 -27.45 -7.58 17.81
CA GLN A 341 -27.11 -8.96 18.19
C GLN A 341 -26.10 -9.04 19.33
N ILE A 342 -24.96 -8.35 19.23
CA ILE A 342 -23.90 -8.38 20.23
C ILE A 342 -24.34 -7.66 21.51
N ASN A 343 -24.97 -6.49 21.39
CA ASN A 343 -25.46 -5.74 22.56
C ASN A 343 -26.50 -6.53 23.36
N ILE A 344 -27.47 -7.18 22.70
CA ILE A 344 -28.45 -8.05 23.37
C ILE A 344 -27.77 -9.24 24.03
N LYS A 345 -26.91 -9.98 23.30
CA LYS A 345 -26.25 -11.18 23.85
C LYS A 345 -25.28 -10.86 24.99
N GLY A 346 -24.60 -9.73 24.92
CA GLY A 346 -23.62 -9.29 25.91
C GLY A 346 -24.20 -8.44 27.03
N ASN A 347 -25.49 -8.08 26.95
CA ASN A 347 -26.10 -7.06 27.81
C ASN A 347 -25.23 -5.77 27.90
N MET A 348 -24.77 -5.30 26.75
CA MET A 348 -23.88 -4.14 26.62
C MET A 348 -24.62 -2.98 25.95
N GLY A 349 -24.41 -1.75 26.42
CA GLY A 349 -24.90 -0.54 25.74
C GLY A 349 -24.02 -0.12 24.55
N TYR A 350 -22.77 -0.59 24.52
CA TYR A 350 -21.82 -0.30 23.46
C TYR A 350 -20.78 -1.43 23.35
N ASN A 351 -20.47 -1.81 22.12
CA ASN A 351 -19.32 -2.63 21.79
C ASN A 351 -18.52 -1.96 20.65
N PRO A 352 -17.20 -2.20 20.57
CA PRO A 352 -16.40 -1.79 19.43
C PRO A 352 -17.04 -2.22 18.11
N GLY A 353 -17.35 -1.25 17.26
CA GLY A 353 -18.01 -1.41 15.96
C GLY A 353 -19.36 -0.69 15.87
N VAL A 354 -19.97 -0.34 17.01
CA VAL A 354 -21.27 0.37 17.04
C VAL A 354 -21.17 1.79 16.48
N ALA A 355 -20.11 2.54 16.81
CA ALA A 355 -20.03 3.96 16.43
C ALA A 355 -19.85 4.09 14.91
N SER A 356 -18.91 3.36 14.33
CA SER A 356 -18.69 3.29 12.88
C SER A 356 -19.91 2.75 12.13
N ALA A 357 -20.59 1.73 12.66
CA ALA A 357 -21.79 1.20 12.04
C ALA A 357 -22.93 2.24 11.97
N LEU A 358 -23.23 2.91 13.09
CA LEU A 358 -24.33 3.88 13.17
C LEU A 358 -24.01 5.24 12.55
N LEU A 359 -22.79 5.74 12.76
CA LEU A 359 -22.42 7.10 12.37
C LEU A 359 -21.84 7.18 10.96
N LEU A 360 -21.36 6.06 10.39
CA LEU A 360 -20.76 6.04 9.06
C LEU A 360 -21.49 5.08 8.12
N HIS A 361 -21.47 3.77 8.37
CA HIS A 361 -22.06 2.80 7.43
C HIS A 361 -23.55 3.06 7.16
N MET A 362 -24.34 3.31 8.22
CA MET A 362 -25.77 3.57 8.08
C MET A 362 -26.09 4.83 7.25
N PRO A 363 -25.63 6.05 7.61
CA PRO A 363 -25.95 7.24 6.83
C PRO A 363 -25.39 7.19 5.41
N ILE A 364 -24.18 6.64 5.21
CA ILE A 364 -23.59 6.53 3.87
C ILE A 364 -24.40 5.55 3.00
N GLY A 365 -24.81 4.40 3.54
CA GLY A 365 -25.63 3.44 2.81
C GLY A 365 -27.02 3.99 2.47
N ILE A 366 -27.66 4.72 3.40
CA ILE A 366 -28.94 5.40 3.15
C ILE A 366 -28.77 6.44 2.04
N TYR A 367 -27.71 7.25 2.12
CA TYR A 367 -27.43 8.28 1.13
C TYR A 367 -27.15 7.69 -0.26
N TYR A 368 -26.41 6.58 -0.34
CA TYR A 368 -26.19 5.86 -1.60
C TYR A 368 -27.53 5.44 -2.23
N ILE A 369 -28.41 4.81 -1.45
CA ILE A 369 -29.72 4.37 -1.93
C ILE A 369 -30.57 5.55 -2.40
N ALA A 370 -30.63 6.62 -1.60
CA ALA A 370 -31.36 7.84 -1.96
C ALA A 370 -30.83 8.43 -3.28
N TYR A 371 -29.51 8.54 -3.42
CA TYR A 371 -28.86 9.07 -4.61
C TYR A 371 -29.20 8.26 -5.87
N VAL A 372 -29.06 6.93 -5.83
CA VAL A 372 -29.33 6.10 -7.02
C VAL A 372 -30.83 6.05 -7.38
N GLN A 373 -31.71 6.26 -6.40
CA GLN A 373 -33.16 6.38 -6.63
C GLN A 373 -33.53 7.73 -7.24
N GLU A 374 -33.03 8.84 -6.67
CA GLU A 374 -33.30 10.21 -7.13
C GLU A 374 -32.82 10.43 -8.57
N HIS A 375 -31.66 9.88 -8.91
CA HIS A 375 -31.10 9.98 -10.26
C HIS A 375 -31.56 8.87 -11.22
N HIS A 376 -32.53 8.04 -10.82
CA HIS A 376 -33.07 6.94 -11.64
C HIS A 376 -32.01 5.97 -12.18
N LEU A 377 -30.95 5.71 -11.39
CA LEU A 377 -29.83 4.84 -11.76
C LEU A 377 -30.09 3.37 -11.39
N ILE A 378 -30.98 3.11 -10.44
CA ILE A 378 -31.26 1.78 -9.91
C ILE A 378 -32.42 1.09 -10.65
N GLY A 379 -32.20 -0.15 -11.10
CA GLY A 379 -33.23 -1.01 -11.68
C GLY A 379 -33.67 -2.15 -10.76
N SER A 380 -34.75 -2.85 -11.12
CA SER A 380 -35.25 -4.01 -10.34
C SER A 380 -34.24 -5.16 -10.22
N SER A 381 -33.44 -5.39 -11.26
CA SER A 381 -32.38 -6.39 -11.25
C SER A 381 -31.27 -6.06 -10.26
N ASP A 382 -31.01 -4.78 -9.98
CA ASP A 382 -29.96 -4.38 -9.05
C ASP A 382 -30.30 -4.77 -7.61
N TRP A 383 -31.56 -4.68 -7.22
CA TRP A 383 -32.04 -5.15 -5.91
C TRP A 383 -31.82 -6.66 -5.74
N PHE A 384 -32.12 -7.45 -6.77
CA PHE A 384 -31.93 -8.90 -6.70
C PHE A 384 -30.45 -9.30 -6.71
N ASN A 385 -29.67 -8.72 -7.63
CA ASN A 385 -28.24 -9.00 -7.76
C ASN A 385 -27.46 -8.57 -6.52
N SER A 386 -27.81 -7.43 -5.91
CA SER A 386 -27.17 -6.96 -4.69
C SER A 386 -27.42 -7.88 -3.50
N LEU A 387 -28.62 -8.49 -3.40
CA LEU A 387 -28.90 -9.48 -2.36
C LEU A 387 -28.08 -10.76 -2.56
N GLY A 388 -27.98 -11.26 -3.79
CA GLY A 388 -27.11 -12.40 -4.12
C GLY A 388 -25.64 -12.12 -3.79
N ALA A 389 -25.16 -10.93 -4.16
CA ALA A 389 -23.82 -10.47 -3.88
C ALA A 389 -23.55 -10.29 -2.38
N LEU A 390 -24.52 -9.77 -1.62
CA LEU A 390 -24.45 -9.66 -0.17
C LEU A 390 -24.30 -11.03 0.48
N VAL A 391 -25.11 -12.01 0.10
CA VAL A 391 -25.02 -13.37 0.66
C VAL A 391 -23.65 -13.98 0.37
N ALA A 392 -23.18 -13.86 -0.87
CA ALA A 392 -21.86 -14.33 -1.25
C ALA A 392 -20.76 -13.63 -0.43
N ALA A 393 -20.81 -12.30 -0.31
CA ALA A 393 -19.84 -11.52 0.47
C ALA A 393 -19.85 -11.92 1.95
N VAL A 394 -21.02 -11.99 2.58
CA VAL A 394 -21.16 -12.41 3.98
C VAL A 394 -20.53 -13.78 4.20
N VAL A 395 -20.82 -14.77 3.35
CA VAL A 395 -20.29 -16.14 3.47
C VAL A 395 -18.78 -16.21 3.23
N LEU A 396 -18.29 -15.56 2.18
CA LEU A 396 -16.88 -15.64 1.79
C LEU A 396 -15.97 -14.84 2.74
N ILE A 397 -16.47 -13.72 3.28
CA ILE A 397 -15.68 -12.82 4.12
C ILE A 397 -15.73 -13.25 5.58
N ILE A 398 -16.87 -13.68 6.12
CA ILE A 398 -17.02 -13.89 7.57
C ILE A 398 -16.88 -15.36 7.99
N PRO A 399 -17.84 -16.27 7.72
CA PRO A 399 -17.79 -17.62 8.24
C PRO A 399 -16.70 -18.46 7.55
N LEU A 400 -16.43 -18.28 6.26
CA LEU A 400 -15.44 -19.11 5.57
C LEU A 400 -14.02 -18.99 6.18
N PRO A 401 -13.46 -17.80 6.42
CA PRO A 401 -12.16 -17.69 7.09
C PRO A 401 -12.21 -18.15 8.55
N ILE A 402 -13.29 -17.86 9.28
CA ILE A 402 -13.43 -18.34 10.66
C ILE A 402 -13.38 -19.86 10.70
N LEU A 403 -14.17 -20.54 9.86
CA LEU A 403 -14.22 -21.99 9.80
C LEU A 403 -12.90 -22.60 9.31
N ALA A 404 -12.26 -21.99 8.32
CA ALA A 404 -10.99 -22.48 7.76
C ALA A 404 -9.84 -22.46 8.77
N PHE A 405 -9.82 -21.48 9.68
CA PHE A 405 -8.77 -21.34 10.70
C PHE A 405 -9.23 -21.71 12.12
N ARG A 406 -10.41 -22.34 12.26
CA ARG A 406 -10.98 -22.68 13.57
C ARG A 406 -10.18 -23.80 14.25
N ASP A 407 -9.38 -23.45 15.25
CA ASP A 407 -8.57 -24.41 16.01
C ASP A 407 -8.36 -23.96 17.47
N ARG A 408 -8.72 -24.82 18.42
CA ARG A 408 -8.50 -24.60 19.87
C ARG A 408 -7.02 -24.63 20.25
N ARG A 409 -6.16 -25.25 19.45
CA ARG A 409 -4.71 -25.31 19.65
C ARG A 409 -3.95 -24.33 18.78
N SER A 410 -4.65 -23.36 18.18
CA SER A 410 -4.03 -22.37 17.31
C SER A 410 -2.89 -21.64 18.04
N PRO A 411 -1.71 -21.49 17.40
CA PRO A 411 -0.61 -20.70 17.95
C PRO A 411 -0.88 -19.19 17.82
N TYR A 412 -1.96 -18.79 17.14
CA TYR A 412 -2.26 -17.41 16.79
C TYR A 412 -3.28 -16.76 17.74
N ALA A 413 -3.03 -16.90 19.05
CA ALA A 413 -3.92 -16.36 20.08
C ALA A 413 -3.87 -14.83 20.16
N LEU A 414 -4.97 -14.24 20.62
CA LEU A 414 -5.02 -12.85 21.05
C LEU A 414 -4.05 -12.64 22.21
N SER A 415 -3.25 -11.58 22.14
CA SER A 415 -2.42 -11.18 23.26
C SER A 415 -3.28 -10.65 24.40
N GLU A 416 -2.76 -10.72 25.61
CA GLU A 416 -3.40 -10.13 26.78
C GLU A 416 -3.70 -8.63 26.59
N LYS A 417 -2.81 -7.89 25.91
CA LYS A 417 -3.02 -6.48 25.58
C LYS A 417 -4.25 -6.28 24.68
N GLU A 418 -4.42 -7.13 23.67
CA GLU A 418 -5.58 -7.05 22.75
C GLU A 418 -6.88 -7.40 23.47
N MET A 419 -6.87 -8.42 24.33
CA MET A 419 -8.03 -8.81 25.13
C MET A 419 -8.42 -7.77 26.19
N ASN A 420 -7.44 -7.04 26.74
CA ASN A 420 -7.67 -5.98 27.72
C ASN A 420 -8.02 -4.62 27.10
N ARG A 421 -8.02 -4.48 25.76
CA ARG A 421 -8.51 -3.27 25.10
C ARG A 421 -9.95 -2.99 25.55
N PHE A 422 -10.24 -1.71 25.76
CA PHE A 422 -11.51 -1.25 26.31
C PHE A 422 -11.92 -1.90 27.66
N ASN A 423 -10.94 -2.39 28.44
CA ASN A 423 -11.13 -3.16 29.66
C ASN A 423 -12.03 -4.40 29.46
N MET A 424 -12.02 -4.96 28.25
CA MET A 424 -13.04 -5.93 27.83
C MET A 424 -12.94 -7.24 28.59
N LEU A 425 -11.73 -7.75 28.83
CA LEU A 425 -11.52 -8.98 29.61
C LEU A 425 -12.17 -8.89 31.01
N ASN A 426 -11.96 -7.79 31.73
CA ASN A 426 -12.54 -7.61 33.06
C ASN A 426 -14.07 -7.44 33.00
N LYS A 427 -14.57 -6.70 32.02
CA LYS A 427 -16.02 -6.54 31.78
C LYS A 427 -16.69 -7.91 31.56
N LEU A 428 -16.13 -8.74 30.69
CA LEU A 428 -16.68 -10.06 30.37
C LEU A 428 -16.56 -11.05 31.54
N LYS A 429 -15.49 -10.97 32.35
CA LYS A 429 -15.39 -11.73 33.62
C LYS A 429 -16.47 -11.30 34.62
N ALA A 430 -16.70 -9.99 34.77
CA ALA A 430 -17.73 -9.46 35.67
C ALA A 430 -19.14 -9.85 35.24
N MET A 431 -19.39 -9.95 33.93
CA MET A 431 -20.66 -10.41 33.35
C MET A 431 -20.82 -11.94 33.35
N GLY A 432 -19.80 -12.70 33.75
CA GLY A 432 -19.83 -14.18 33.74
C GLY A 432 -19.82 -14.79 32.34
N CYS A 433 -19.44 -14.03 31.31
CA CYS A 433 -19.36 -14.51 29.92
C CYS A 433 -18.19 -15.47 29.73
N ILE A 434 -17.09 -15.28 30.46
CA ILE A 434 -15.88 -16.09 30.42
C ILE A 434 -15.52 -16.57 31.83
N SER A 435 -14.84 -17.72 31.93
CA SER A 435 -14.45 -18.24 33.23
C SER A 435 -13.55 -17.25 33.97
N LYS A 436 -13.76 -17.11 35.28
CA LYS A 436 -12.71 -16.60 36.17
C LYS A 436 -11.62 -17.66 36.10
N THR A 437 -10.50 -17.33 35.47
CA THR A 437 -9.30 -18.16 35.51
C THR A 437 -8.99 -18.47 36.97
N GLU A 438 -8.89 -19.76 37.29
CA GLU A 438 -8.28 -20.26 38.52
C GLU A 438 -6.82 -19.80 38.63
#